data_AF-A0A559GQX3-F1
#
_entry.id   AF-A0A559GQX3-F1
#
_cell.length_a   1.000
_cell.length_b   1.000
_cell.length_c   1.000
_cell.angle_alpha   90.00
_cell.angle_beta   90.00
_cell.angle_gamma   90.00
#
_symmetry.space_group_name_H-M   'P 1'
#
loop_
_entity.id
_entity.type
_entity.pdbx_description
1 polymer ?
#
loop_
_entity_poly.entity_id
_entity_poly.type
_entity_poly.pdbx_seq_one_letter_code
_entity_poly.pdbx_strand_id
1 'polypeptide(L)'
;LPVSATLGGAAHEYTIKEVGETLNNISLAGKWYGVRYEGSMKEGFTITNKEKTPWAPMEIPTRDVKVTKEWQDSDGNKIDAPVDSVKVELYKDGVATGQVQELTKANNWTATFEKLPVSATLGGEAHQYTIKEVGEILNNIQVAGKWYGVRYEGSMKEGFTITNKEKTPWAPMEIPTRDVKVTKEWKDSAGNDVSAPVDSVKVELYKDGVATGQVQELTKANNWTAT
;
A
#
# COMPACT_ATOMS: atom_id res chain seq x y z
N LEU A 1 -1.18 -54.65 39.89
CA LEU A 1 -1.15 -53.66 40.99
C LEU A 1 -1.64 -54.36 42.25
N PRO A 2 -1.05 -54.10 43.44
CA PRO A 2 -1.50 -54.73 44.68
C PRO A 2 -2.96 -54.37 44.96
N VAL A 3 -3.73 -55.29 45.55
CA VAL A 3 -5.13 -55.03 45.88
C VAL A 3 -5.23 -54.12 47.11
N SER A 4 -4.34 -54.26 48.08
CA SER A 4 -4.29 -53.49 49.33
C SER A 4 -2.85 -53.38 49.84
N ALA A 5 -2.61 -52.42 50.74
CA ALA A 5 -1.28 -52.22 51.36
C ALA A 5 -0.91 -53.33 52.36
N THR A 6 -1.92 -54.00 52.93
CA THR A 6 -1.78 -55.08 53.93
C THR A 6 -2.78 -56.19 53.65
N LEU A 7 -2.47 -57.42 54.09
CA LEU A 7 -3.36 -58.57 53.94
C LEU A 7 -4.68 -58.32 54.72
N GLY A 8 -5.81 -58.25 54.02
CA GLY A 8 -7.13 -57.95 54.59
C GLY A 8 -7.46 -56.46 54.75
N GLY A 9 -6.57 -55.54 54.31
CA GLY A 9 -6.80 -54.10 54.32
C GLY A 9 -7.76 -53.62 53.21
N ALA A 10 -8.15 -52.34 53.27
CA ALA A 10 -8.99 -51.71 52.26
C ALA A 10 -8.34 -51.77 50.86
N ALA A 11 -9.17 -51.96 49.84
CA ALA A 11 -8.69 -52.01 48.47
C ALA A 11 -8.20 -50.64 47.99
N HIS A 12 -7.13 -50.62 47.20
CA HIS A 12 -6.67 -49.41 46.53
C HIS A 12 -7.64 -48.98 45.44
N GLU A 13 -7.88 -47.67 45.33
CA GLU A 13 -8.56 -47.08 44.18
C GLU A 13 -7.53 -46.57 43.17
N TYR A 14 -7.63 -47.05 41.93
CA TYR A 14 -6.79 -46.63 40.82
C TYR A 14 -7.60 -45.79 39.85
N THR A 15 -7.03 -44.68 39.41
CA THR A 15 -7.58 -43.81 38.38
C THR A 15 -6.60 -43.70 37.20
N ILE A 16 -7.09 -43.22 36.07
CA ILE A 16 -6.27 -42.96 34.89
C ILE A 16 -6.36 -41.47 34.51
N LYS A 17 -5.28 -40.93 33.96
CA LYS A 17 -5.22 -39.59 33.40
C LYS A 17 -4.33 -39.62 32.15
N GLU A 18 -4.77 -38.97 31.08
CA GLU A 18 -3.96 -38.82 29.87
C GLU A 18 -2.80 -37.84 30.12
N VAL A 19 -1.59 -38.24 29.72
CA VAL A 19 -0.38 -37.44 29.92
C VAL A 19 -0.43 -36.21 29.01
N GLY A 20 -0.22 -35.02 29.57
CA GLY A 20 -0.28 -33.74 28.86
C GLY A 20 -1.67 -33.09 28.83
N GLU A 21 -2.70 -33.76 29.38
CA GLU A 21 -4.03 -33.18 29.52
C GLU A 21 -4.09 -32.14 30.66
N THR A 22 -4.74 -31.00 30.35
CA THR A 22 -5.04 -29.93 31.29
C THR A 22 -6.51 -29.54 31.20
N LEU A 23 -7.24 -29.60 32.33
CA LEU A 23 -8.65 -29.22 32.43
C LEU A 23 -9.56 -29.93 31.41
N ASN A 24 -9.36 -31.23 31.20
CA ASN A 24 -10.04 -32.06 30.20
C ASN A 24 -9.80 -31.62 28.76
N ASN A 25 -8.63 -31.03 28.47
CA ASN A 25 -8.20 -30.63 27.13
C ASN A 25 -6.78 -31.09 26.84
N ILE A 26 -6.53 -31.47 25.58
CA ILE A 26 -5.20 -31.82 25.09
C ILE A 26 -5.00 -31.30 23.66
N SER A 27 -3.77 -30.88 23.33
CA SER A 27 -3.36 -30.49 21.97
C SER A 27 -2.46 -31.56 21.39
N LEU A 28 -2.86 -32.14 20.26
CA LEU A 28 -2.14 -33.21 19.56
C LEU A 28 -2.09 -32.88 18.07
N ALA A 29 -0.88 -32.88 17.49
CA ALA A 29 -0.67 -32.59 16.07
C ALA A 29 -1.35 -31.30 15.57
N GLY A 30 -1.34 -30.24 16.39
CA GLY A 30 -1.94 -28.93 16.06
C GLY A 30 -3.46 -28.86 16.17
N LYS A 31 -4.12 -29.92 16.65
CA LYS A 31 -5.56 -29.99 16.88
C LYS A 31 -5.87 -30.05 18.37
N TRP A 32 -6.96 -29.42 18.78
CA TRP A 32 -7.45 -29.47 20.16
C TRP A 32 -8.51 -30.55 20.32
N TYR A 33 -8.45 -31.29 21.43
CA TYR A 33 -9.41 -32.32 21.78
C TYR A 33 -9.96 -32.06 23.18
N GLY A 34 -11.25 -32.34 23.37
CA GLY A 34 -11.82 -32.53 24.70
C GLY A 34 -11.61 -33.98 25.13
N VAL A 35 -11.04 -34.17 26.32
CA VAL A 35 -10.74 -35.50 26.90
C VAL A 35 -11.89 -35.91 27.83
N ARG A 36 -12.40 -37.12 27.67
CA ARG A 36 -13.44 -37.71 28.53
C ARG A 36 -13.01 -39.08 29.03
N TYR A 37 -13.19 -39.33 30.32
CA TYR A 37 -12.88 -40.59 31.00
C TYR A 37 -14.16 -41.30 31.40
N GLU A 38 -14.24 -42.60 31.13
CA GLU A 38 -15.36 -43.46 31.50
C GLU A 38 -14.87 -44.81 32.04
N GLY A 39 -15.74 -45.54 32.75
CA GLY A 39 -15.47 -46.87 33.27
C GLY A 39 -14.98 -46.89 34.72
N SER A 40 -14.48 -48.05 35.16
CA SER A 40 -14.09 -48.32 36.55
C SER A 40 -12.97 -49.37 36.63
N MET A 41 -12.40 -49.60 37.82
CA MET A 41 -11.44 -50.69 38.03
C MET A 41 -12.01 -52.09 37.70
N LYS A 42 -13.33 -52.28 37.82
CA LYS A 42 -14.00 -53.56 37.56
C LYS A 42 -14.28 -53.76 36.07
N GLU A 43 -14.68 -52.70 35.39
CA GLU A 43 -15.15 -52.73 33.99
C GLU A 43 -14.06 -52.32 32.98
N GLY A 44 -12.92 -51.81 33.47
CA GLY A 44 -11.91 -51.15 32.66
C GLY A 44 -12.21 -49.67 32.46
N PHE A 45 -11.20 -48.91 32.03
CA PHE A 45 -11.32 -47.49 31.74
C PHE A 45 -11.24 -47.22 30.24
N THR A 46 -12.03 -46.26 29.75
CA THR A 46 -11.98 -45.76 28.37
C THR A 46 -11.67 -44.27 28.38
N ILE A 47 -10.70 -43.85 27.56
CA ILE A 47 -10.36 -42.44 27.31
C ILE A 47 -10.84 -42.10 25.90
N THR A 48 -11.62 -41.02 25.75
CA THR A 48 -12.07 -40.52 24.45
C THR A 48 -11.55 -39.10 24.22
N ASN A 49 -10.82 -38.92 23.12
CA ASN A 49 -10.42 -37.60 22.62
C ASN A 49 -11.37 -37.18 21.50
N LYS A 50 -12.26 -36.23 21.79
CA LYS A 50 -13.16 -35.65 20.80
C LYS A 50 -12.55 -34.38 20.24
N GLU A 51 -12.21 -34.38 18.96
CA GLU A 51 -11.67 -33.20 18.27
C GLU A 51 -12.63 -32.03 18.44
N LYS A 52 -12.12 -30.92 18.95
CA LYS A 52 -12.84 -29.66 19.01
C LYS A 52 -12.78 -29.03 17.64
N THR A 53 -13.93 -28.81 17.03
CA THR A 53 -14.00 -27.96 15.85
C THR A 53 -13.53 -26.55 16.24
N PRO A 54 -12.59 -25.94 15.50
CA PRO A 54 -12.27 -24.52 15.68
C PRO A 54 -13.55 -23.69 15.65
N TRP A 55 -13.62 -22.65 16.48
CA TRP A 55 -14.75 -21.74 16.48
C TRP A 55 -14.65 -20.85 15.23
N ALA A 56 -15.41 -21.18 14.18
CA ALA A 56 -15.37 -20.59 12.83
C ALA A 56 -13.99 -20.66 12.12
N PRO A 57 -13.93 -20.58 10.77
CA PRO A 57 -12.65 -20.44 10.07
C PRO A 57 -11.95 -19.17 10.55
N MET A 58 -10.68 -19.29 10.98
CA MET A 58 -9.80 -18.15 11.31
C MET A 58 -9.32 -17.43 10.05
N GLU A 59 -10.26 -17.02 9.19
CA GLU A 59 -9.97 -16.28 7.96
C GLU A 59 -9.88 -14.78 8.25
N ILE A 60 -8.89 -14.12 7.65
CA ILE A 60 -8.79 -12.67 7.72
C ILE A 60 -10.02 -12.07 7.04
N PRO A 61 -10.83 -11.24 7.72
CA PRO A 61 -11.99 -10.64 7.10
C PRO A 61 -11.54 -9.77 5.92
N THR A 62 -12.33 -9.78 4.86
CA THR A 62 -12.08 -8.95 3.69
C THR A 62 -13.08 -7.81 3.59
N ARG A 63 -12.74 -6.79 2.82
CA ARG A 63 -13.65 -5.71 2.41
C ARG A 63 -13.48 -5.40 0.93
N ASP A 64 -14.48 -4.74 0.38
CA ASP A 64 -14.42 -4.22 -0.99
C ASP A 64 -14.33 -2.69 -0.94
N VAL A 65 -13.55 -2.09 -1.84
CA VAL A 65 -13.41 -0.64 -1.97
C VAL A 65 -13.95 -0.21 -3.32
N LYS A 66 -15.05 0.54 -3.30
CA LYS A 66 -15.69 1.09 -4.50
C LYS A 66 -15.06 2.42 -4.88
N VAL A 67 -14.98 2.68 -6.18
CA VAL A 67 -14.47 3.93 -6.73
C VAL A 67 -15.45 4.45 -7.77
N THR A 68 -15.72 5.75 -7.73
CA THR A 68 -16.46 6.47 -8.76
C THR A 68 -15.65 7.67 -9.25
N LYS A 69 -15.85 8.05 -10.52
CA LYS A 69 -15.19 9.20 -11.12
C LYS A 69 -16.23 10.21 -11.63
N GLU A 70 -15.96 11.48 -11.35
CA GLU A 70 -16.69 12.60 -11.91
C GLU A 70 -15.76 13.69 -12.44
N TRP A 71 -16.31 14.50 -13.34
CA TRP A 71 -15.63 15.61 -14.00
C TRP A 71 -16.42 16.88 -13.75
N GLN A 72 -15.69 17.95 -13.46
CA GLN A 72 -16.25 19.28 -13.25
C GLN A 72 -15.53 20.30 -14.15
N ASP A 73 -16.27 21.29 -14.63
CA ASP A 73 -15.67 22.47 -15.27
C ASP A 73 -14.96 23.36 -14.23
N SER A 74 -14.42 24.49 -14.67
CA SER A 74 -13.73 25.44 -13.81
C SER A 74 -14.61 26.10 -12.76
N ASP A 75 -15.91 26.20 -13.03
CA ASP A 75 -16.88 26.76 -12.10
C ASP A 75 -17.34 25.72 -11.07
N GLY A 76 -17.09 24.43 -11.33
CA GLY A 76 -17.45 23.31 -10.46
C GLY A 76 -18.73 22.60 -10.89
N ASN A 77 -19.27 22.92 -12.06
CA ASN A 77 -20.43 22.22 -12.59
C ASN A 77 -20.01 20.87 -13.16
N LYS A 78 -20.84 19.85 -12.96
CA LYS A 78 -20.60 18.53 -13.53
C LYS A 78 -20.63 18.59 -15.06
N ILE A 79 -19.61 18.01 -15.70
CA ILE A 79 -19.49 17.91 -17.15
C ILE A 79 -19.30 16.46 -17.59
N ASP A 80 -19.46 16.23 -18.90
CA ASP A 80 -19.04 14.97 -19.50
C ASP A 80 -17.52 14.82 -19.46
N ALA A 81 -17.07 13.57 -19.35
CA ALA A 81 -15.65 13.25 -19.36
C ALA A 81 -15.02 13.63 -20.71
N PRO A 82 -13.84 14.29 -20.72
CA PRO A 82 -13.14 14.66 -21.95
C PRO A 82 -12.33 13.50 -22.58
N VAL A 83 -12.39 12.31 -21.99
CA VAL A 83 -11.64 11.10 -22.40
C VAL A 83 -12.51 9.86 -22.26
N ASP A 84 -12.14 8.80 -22.98
CA ASP A 84 -12.88 7.53 -22.99
C ASP A 84 -12.63 6.69 -21.72
N SER A 85 -11.43 6.79 -21.15
CA SER A 85 -11.07 6.08 -19.93
C SER A 85 -10.05 6.81 -19.05
N VAL A 86 -10.04 6.46 -17.77
CA VAL A 86 -8.94 6.77 -16.84
C VAL A 86 -8.57 5.52 -16.06
N LYS A 87 -7.35 5.48 -15.52
CA LYS A 87 -6.87 4.39 -14.67
C LYS A 87 -6.73 4.88 -13.24
N VAL A 88 -7.12 4.05 -12.28
CA VAL A 88 -6.98 4.33 -10.85
C VAL A 88 -6.24 3.18 -10.18
N GLU A 89 -5.37 3.50 -9.24
CA GLU A 89 -4.54 2.54 -8.51
C GLU A 89 -4.90 2.52 -7.02
N LEU A 90 -4.96 1.32 -6.47
CA LEU A 90 -5.16 1.09 -5.04
C LEU A 90 -3.84 1.24 -4.28
N TYR A 91 -3.90 1.99 -3.19
CA TYR A 91 -2.81 2.15 -2.23
C TYR A 91 -3.21 1.48 -0.92
N LYS A 92 -2.24 0.85 -0.26
CA LYS A 92 -2.36 0.18 1.03
C LYS A 92 -1.32 0.76 1.98
N ASP A 93 -1.78 1.32 3.09
CA ASP A 93 -0.94 1.95 4.11
C ASP A 93 0.04 2.98 3.52
N GLY A 94 -0.43 3.74 2.53
CA GLY A 94 0.36 4.76 1.82
C GLY A 94 1.26 4.24 0.69
N VAL A 95 1.32 2.93 0.47
CA VAL A 95 2.15 2.30 -0.57
C VAL A 95 1.30 1.79 -1.73
N ALA A 96 1.76 1.99 -2.96
CA ALA A 96 1.09 1.50 -4.16
C ALA A 96 1.03 -0.03 -4.16
N THR A 97 -0.14 -0.60 -4.48
CA THR A 97 -0.31 -2.06 -4.53
C THR A 97 -0.03 -2.67 -5.90
N GLY A 98 0.06 -1.85 -6.95
CA GLY A 98 0.11 -2.30 -8.34
C GLY A 98 -1.25 -2.75 -8.90
N GLN A 99 -2.31 -2.79 -8.07
CA GLN A 99 -3.66 -3.09 -8.54
C GLN A 99 -4.27 -1.85 -9.18
N VAL A 100 -4.52 -1.95 -10.48
CA VAL A 100 -5.08 -0.87 -11.30
C VAL A 100 -6.44 -1.28 -11.85
N GLN A 101 -7.41 -0.37 -11.81
CA GLN A 101 -8.71 -0.52 -12.46
C GLN A 101 -8.93 0.59 -13.48
N GLU A 102 -9.63 0.25 -14.56
CA GLU A 102 -10.00 1.21 -15.59
C GLU A 102 -11.45 1.68 -15.40
N LEU A 103 -11.64 3.00 -15.39
CA LEU A 103 -12.95 3.65 -15.33
C LEU A 103 -13.28 4.18 -16.72
N THR A 104 -14.48 3.89 -17.21
CA THR A 104 -14.94 4.24 -18.56
C THR A 104 -16.39 4.71 -18.52
N LYS A 105 -16.88 5.34 -19.59
CA LYS A 105 -18.31 5.62 -19.69
C LYS A 105 -19.18 4.35 -19.64
N ALA A 106 -18.70 3.23 -20.19
CA ALA A 106 -19.43 1.96 -20.23
C ALA A 106 -19.65 1.33 -18.84
N ASN A 107 -18.72 1.51 -17.90
CA ASN A 107 -18.89 1.09 -16.51
C ASN A 107 -19.42 2.21 -15.60
N ASN A 108 -20.06 3.22 -16.18
CA ASN A 108 -20.57 4.40 -15.49
C ASN A 108 -19.51 5.12 -14.64
N TRP A 109 -18.24 5.08 -15.07
CA TRP A 109 -17.11 5.64 -14.35
C TRP A 109 -16.95 5.04 -12.94
N THR A 110 -17.21 3.72 -12.81
CA THR A 110 -17.13 3.01 -11.53
C THR A 110 -16.28 1.75 -11.60
N ALA A 111 -15.60 1.42 -10.50
CA ALA A 111 -14.92 0.14 -10.30
C ALA A 111 -14.96 -0.29 -8.83
N THR A 112 -14.66 -1.56 -8.55
CA THR A 112 -14.54 -2.09 -7.20
C THR A 112 -13.27 -2.93 -7.08
N PHE A 113 -12.49 -2.68 -6.03
CA PHE A 113 -11.40 -3.55 -5.60
C PHE A 113 -11.96 -4.52 -4.55
N GLU A 114 -12.12 -5.79 -4.93
CA GLU A 114 -12.79 -6.78 -4.10
C GLU A 114 -11.83 -7.56 -3.21
N LYS A 115 -12.35 -8.13 -2.12
CA LYS A 115 -11.67 -9.11 -1.25
C LYS A 115 -10.33 -8.61 -0.69
N LEU A 116 -10.25 -7.33 -0.37
CA LEU A 116 -9.06 -6.74 0.24
C LEU A 116 -8.98 -7.16 1.71
N PRO A 117 -7.88 -7.75 2.19
CA PRO A 117 -7.74 -8.16 3.57
C PRO A 117 -7.81 -6.93 4.49
N VAL A 118 -8.59 -7.03 5.56
CA VAL A 118 -8.75 -5.96 6.55
C VAL A 118 -7.45 -5.74 7.32
N SER A 119 -6.67 -6.78 7.58
CA SER A 119 -5.43 -6.74 8.38
C SER A 119 -4.43 -7.78 7.86
N ALA A 120 -3.17 -7.72 8.31
CA ALA A 120 -2.16 -8.70 7.92
C ALA A 120 -2.32 -10.06 8.64
N THR A 121 -2.89 -10.03 9.84
CA THR A 121 -3.17 -11.19 10.69
C THR A 121 -4.58 -11.10 11.25
N LEU A 122 -5.16 -12.24 11.65
CA LEU A 122 -6.48 -12.24 12.28
C LEU A 122 -6.47 -11.42 13.56
N GLY A 123 -7.32 -10.39 13.64
CA GLY A 123 -7.39 -9.47 14.78
C GLY A 123 -6.23 -8.45 14.85
N GLY A 124 -5.36 -8.39 13.84
CA GLY A 124 -4.32 -7.37 13.73
C GLY A 124 -4.85 -5.98 13.36
N GLU A 125 -3.95 -4.99 13.36
CA GLU A 125 -4.24 -3.61 12.94
C GLU A 125 -4.86 -3.56 11.53
N ALA A 126 -5.85 -2.69 11.37
CA ALA A 126 -6.60 -2.57 10.13
C ALA A 126 -5.83 -1.73 9.08
N HIS A 127 -5.67 -2.29 7.89
CA HIS A 127 -5.10 -1.61 6.75
C HIS A 127 -5.92 -0.40 6.31
N GLN A 128 -5.22 0.65 5.94
CA GLN A 128 -5.78 1.85 5.32
C GLN A 128 -5.62 1.74 3.80
N TYR A 129 -6.74 1.62 3.11
CA TYR A 129 -6.79 1.64 1.66
C TYR A 129 -7.22 3.02 1.16
N THR A 130 -6.48 3.53 0.17
CA THR A 130 -6.77 4.79 -0.53
C THR A 130 -6.65 4.57 -2.03
N ILE A 131 -7.09 5.54 -2.82
CA ILE A 131 -7.07 5.48 -4.28
C ILE A 131 -6.31 6.68 -4.82
N LYS A 132 -5.55 6.47 -5.90
CA LYS A 132 -5.02 7.57 -6.72
C LYS A 132 -5.32 7.36 -8.19
N GLU A 133 -5.53 8.45 -8.91
CA GLU A 133 -5.60 8.44 -10.36
C GLU A 133 -4.19 8.31 -10.96
N VAL A 134 -4.02 7.39 -11.90
CA VAL A 134 -2.71 7.11 -12.51
C VAL A 134 -2.29 8.30 -13.38
N GLY A 135 -1.07 8.79 -13.18
CA GLY A 135 -0.54 9.96 -13.87
C GLY A 135 -0.79 11.30 -13.15
N GLU A 136 -1.47 11.28 -12.01
CA GLU A 136 -1.60 12.44 -11.14
C GLU A 136 -0.29 12.75 -10.40
N ILE A 137 0.03 14.04 -10.28
CA ILE A 137 1.17 14.56 -9.53
C ILE A 137 0.70 15.73 -8.66
N LEU A 138 0.84 15.58 -7.34
CA LEU A 138 0.53 16.61 -6.35
C LEU A 138 -0.91 17.16 -6.47
N ASN A 139 -1.88 16.27 -6.69
CA ASN A 139 -3.30 16.54 -6.94
C ASN A 139 -3.55 17.32 -8.24
N ASN A 140 -2.71 17.13 -9.26
CA ASN A 140 -2.87 17.71 -10.58
C ASN A 140 -2.71 16.64 -11.66
N ILE A 141 -3.51 16.75 -12.73
CA ILE A 141 -3.40 15.86 -13.88
C ILE A 141 -3.70 16.63 -15.16
N GLN A 142 -2.98 16.30 -16.24
CA GLN A 142 -3.25 16.84 -17.57
C GLN A 142 -4.04 15.81 -18.38
N VAL A 143 -5.18 16.21 -18.91
CA VAL A 143 -6.10 15.34 -19.66
C VAL A 143 -6.60 16.10 -20.88
N ALA A 144 -6.50 15.50 -22.06
CA ALA A 144 -6.92 16.10 -23.33
C ALA A 144 -6.41 17.55 -23.53
N GLY A 145 -5.17 17.83 -23.11
CA GLY A 145 -4.53 19.15 -23.24
C GLY A 145 -4.93 20.18 -22.17
N LYS A 146 -5.84 19.85 -21.24
CA LYS A 146 -6.29 20.71 -20.15
C LYS A 146 -5.75 20.23 -18.80
N TRP A 147 -5.59 21.16 -17.86
CA TRP A 147 -5.19 20.85 -16.49
C TRP A 147 -6.40 20.70 -15.58
N TYR A 148 -6.36 19.69 -14.72
CA TYR A 148 -7.37 19.42 -13.72
C TYR A 148 -6.75 19.35 -12.33
N GLY A 149 -7.45 19.90 -11.34
CA GLY A 149 -7.20 19.57 -9.94
C GLY A 149 -7.92 18.28 -9.60
N VAL A 150 -7.22 17.33 -8.99
CA VAL A 150 -7.76 16.03 -8.59
C VAL A 150 -8.13 16.09 -7.11
N ARG A 151 -9.36 15.72 -6.78
CA ARG A 151 -9.85 15.64 -5.40
C ARG A 151 -10.39 14.25 -5.11
N TYR A 152 -10.09 13.75 -3.92
CA TYR A 152 -10.57 12.46 -3.43
C TYR A 152 -11.46 12.69 -2.21
N GLU A 153 -12.65 12.09 -2.23
CA GLU A 153 -13.61 12.12 -1.12
C GLU A 153 -14.08 10.71 -0.77
N GLY A 154 -14.71 10.58 0.40
CA GLY A 154 -15.29 9.33 0.87
C GLY A 154 -14.33 8.52 1.74
N SER A 155 -14.60 7.22 1.84
CA SER A 155 -13.90 6.31 2.75
C SER A 155 -13.91 4.88 2.22
N MET A 156 -13.09 4.00 2.78
CA MET A 156 -13.12 2.56 2.42
C MET A 156 -14.50 1.89 2.63
N LYS A 157 -15.31 2.42 3.54
CA LYS A 157 -16.64 1.87 3.85
C LYS A 157 -17.70 2.33 2.86
N GLU A 158 -17.66 3.60 2.49
CA GLU A 158 -18.66 4.23 1.61
C GLU A 158 -18.27 4.16 0.13
N GLY A 159 -16.98 3.97 -0.15
CA GLY A 159 -16.37 4.14 -1.45
C GLY A 159 -15.67 5.50 -1.57
N PHE A 160 -14.82 5.63 -2.58
CA PHE A 160 -14.13 6.87 -2.92
C PHE A 160 -14.70 7.51 -4.19
N THR A 161 -14.94 8.81 -4.14
CA THR A 161 -15.25 9.61 -5.33
C THR A 161 -14.02 10.40 -5.72
N ILE A 162 -13.62 10.30 -6.99
CA ILE A 162 -12.54 11.10 -7.56
C ILE A 162 -13.16 12.18 -8.44
N THR A 163 -12.87 13.45 -8.15
CA THR A 163 -13.33 14.59 -8.95
C THR A 163 -12.14 15.22 -9.67
N ASN A 164 -12.20 15.29 -11.00
CA ASN A 164 -11.30 16.16 -11.77
C ASN A 164 -12.02 17.47 -12.07
N LYS A 165 -11.59 18.55 -11.43
CA LYS A 165 -12.11 19.89 -11.69
C LYS A 165 -11.16 20.64 -12.63
N GLU A 166 -11.67 21.08 -13.78
CA GLU A 166 -10.89 21.84 -14.75
C GLU A 166 -10.30 23.08 -14.07
N LYS A 167 -9.01 23.33 -14.28
CA LYS A 167 -8.40 24.57 -13.82
C LYS A 167 -8.64 25.63 -14.86
N THR A 168 -9.08 26.81 -14.45
CA THR A 168 -9.06 27.97 -15.34
C THR A 168 -7.64 28.18 -15.84
N PRO A 169 -7.44 28.32 -17.16
CA PRO A 169 -6.18 28.79 -17.67
C PRO A 169 -5.89 30.16 -17.05
N TRP A 170 -4.75 30.30 -16.37
CA TRP A 170 -4.17 31.63 -16.19
C TRP A 170 -3.75 32.12 -17.58
N ALA A 171 -4.29 33.25 -18.03
CA ALA A 171 -3.88 33.88 -19.27
C ALA A 171 -2.68 34.83 -19.02
N PRO A 172 -1.57 34.78 -19.78
CA PRO A 172 -1.15 33.73 -20.74
C PRO A 172 -0.35 32.60 -20.06
N MET A 173 -0.53 31.39 -20.59
CA MET A 173 0.29 30.20 -20.31
C MET A 173 1.66 30.33 -20.99
N GLU A 174 2.59 31.03 -20.34
CA GLU A 174 3.99 30.62 -20.41
C GLU A 174 4.22 29.69 -19.21
N ILE A 175 4.71 28.48 -19.46
CA ILE A 175 5.31 27.69 -18.36
C ILE A 175 6.34 28.64 -17.75
N PRO A 176 6.32 28.95 -16.43
CA PRO A 176 7.29 29.86 -15.87
C PRO A 176 8.69 29.26 -16.07
N THR A 177 9.38 29.75 -17.09
CA THR A 177 10.77 29.41 -17.34
C THR A 177 11.61 30.27 -16.41
N ARG A 178 12.73 29.72 -15.98
CA ARG A 178 13.80 30.50 -15.37
C ARG A 178 15.05 30.28 -16.19
N ASP A 179 15.77 31.35 -16.42
CA ASP A 179 17.11 31.29 -17.01
C ASP A 179 18.10 30.81 -15.94
N VAL A 180 18.92 29.82 -16.27
CA VAL A 180 19.97 29.31 -15.39
C VAL A 180 21.32 29.74 -15.95
N LYS A 181 21.86 30.81 -15.40
CA LYS A 181 23.17 31.33 -15.83
C LYS A 181 24.30 30.51 -15.22
N VAL A 182 25.28 30.17 -16.05
CA VAL A 182 26.53 29.51 -15.65
C VAL A 182 27.73 30.35 -16.08
N THR A 183 28.68 30.50 -15.16
CA THR A 183 29.98 31.15 -15.40
C THR A 183 31.09 30.23 -14.94
N LYS A 184 32.10 30.02 -15.77
CA LYS A 184 33.30 29.27 -15.38
C LYS A 184 34.47 30.23 -15.14
N GLU A 185 34.95 30.27 -13.91
CA GLU A 185 36.17 30.99 -13.54
C GLU A 185 37.38 30.06 -13.50
N TRP A 186 38.55 30.61 -13.84
CA TRP A 186 39.84 29.94 -13.78
C TRP A 186 40.73 30.70 -12.79
N LYS A 187 41.06 30.04 -11.67
CA LYS A 187 41.86 30.63 -10.59
C LYS A 187 43.05 29.74 -10.24
N ASP A 188 44.16 30.36 -9.86
CA ASP A 188 45.31 29.65 -9.29
C ASP A 188 45.03 29.19 -7.84
N SER A 189 46.01 28.52 -7.22
CA SER A 189 45.90 28.06 -5.83
C SER A 189 45.81 29.19 -4.80
N ALA A 190 46.18 30.41 -5.19
CA ALA A 190 46.07 31.61 -4.35
C ALA A 190 44.74 32.36 -4.59
N GLY A 191 43.90 31.91 -5.55
CA GLY A 191 42.62 32.50 -5.89
C GLY A 191 42.67 33.61 -6.94
N ASN A 192 43.82 33.86 -7.57
CA ASN A 192 43.96 34.89 -8.60
C ASN A 192 43.43 34.40 -9.95
N ASP A 193 42.84 35.29 -10.73
CA ASP A 193 42.37 34.97 -12.08
C ASP A 193 43.54 34.62 -13.00
N VAL A 194 43.41 33.49 -13.70
CA VAL A 194 44.39 33.00 -14.66
C VAL A 194 43.77 32.76 -16.03
N SER A 195 44.62 32.67 -17.05
CA SER A 195 44.17 32.27 -18.37
C SER A 195 43.67 30.83 -18.35
N ALA A 196 42.53 30.58 -18.99
CA ALA A 196 41.99 29.25 -19.18
C ALA A 196 43.03 28.35 -19.89
N PRO A 197 43.29 27.13 -19.38
CA PRO A 197 44.25 26.20 -19.99
C PRO A 197 43.70 25.44 -21.19
N VAL A 198 42.43 25.63 -21.52
CA VAL A 198 41.71 24.95 -22.60
C VAL A 198 40.91 25.96 -23.42
N ASP A 199 40.66 25.64 -24.68
CA ASP A 199 39.87 26.50 -25.57
C ASP A 199 38.36 26.42 -25.28
N SER A 200 37.88 25.26 -24.78
CA SER A 200 36.48 25.07 -24.40
C SER A 200 36.24 24.07 -23.26
N VAL A 201 35.07 24.17 -22.63
CA VAL A 201 34.53 23.22 -21.64
C VAL A 201 33.04 23.01 -21.92
N LYS A 202 32.55 21.77 -21.77
CA LYS A 202 31.12 21.47 -21.83
C LYS A 202 30.54 21.30 -20.43
N VAL A 203 29.39 21.90 -20.18
CA VAL A 203 28.63 21.80 -18.93
C VAL A 203 27.23 21.30 -19.23
N GLU A 204 26.69 20.46 -18.36
CA GLU A 204 25.35 19.87 -18.52
C GLU A 204 24.43 20.30 -17.36
N LEU A 205 23.18 20.61 -17.67
CA LEU A 205 22.18 20.94 -16.66
C LEU A 205 21.61 19.66 -16.02
N TYR A 206 21.47 19.67 -14.69
CA TYR A 206 20.85 18.58 -13.93
C TYR A 206 19.59 19.09 -13.23
N LYS A 207 18.54 18.26 -13.23
CA LYS A 207 17.29 18.48 -12.51
C LYS A 207 17.12 17.35 -11.48
N ASP A 208 17.03 17.71 -10.20
CA ASP A 208 16.85 16.77 -9.10
C ASP A 208 17.90 15.64 -9.06
N GLY A 209 19.14 15.98 -9.42
CA GLY A 209 20.26 15.03 -9.51
C GLY A 209 20.28 14.17 -10.78
N VAL A 210 19.32 14.34 -11.69
CA VAL A 210 19.25 13.65 -12.98
C VAL A 210 19.67 14.58 -14.12
N ALA A 211 20.50 14.10 -15.03
CA ALA A 211 20.95 14.85 -16.21
C ALA A 211 19.77 15.21 -17.12
N THR A 212 19.70 16.45 -17.62
CA THR A 212 18.62 16.88 -18.54
C THR A 212 18.96 16.62 -20.01
N GLY A 213 20.22 16.30 -20.34
CA GLY A 213 20.70 16.23 -21.71
C GLY A 213 21.02 17.60 -22.35
N GLN A 214 20.77 18.70 -21.64
CA GLN A 214 21.09 20.05 -22.11
C GLN A 214 22.56 20.36 -21.81
N VAL A 215 23.38 20.35 -22.86
CA VAL A 215 24.82 20.61 -22.79
C VAL A 215 25.16 21.93 -23.44
N GLN A 216 25.95 22.75 -22.75
CA GLN A 216 26.39 24.04 -23.24
C GLN A 216 27.92 24.12 -23.26
N GLU A 217 28.47 24.70 -24.32
CA GLU A 217 29.91 24.92 -24.47
C GLU A 217 30.30 26.32 -24.01
N LEU A 218 31.29 26.38 -23.12
CA LEU A 218 31.90 27.60 -22.60
C LEU A 218 33.27 27.76 -23.25
N THR A 219 33.57 28.96 -23.74
CA THR A 219 34.82 29.28 -24.44
C THR A 219 35.29 30.67 -24.04
N LYS A 220 36.52 31.04 -24.41
CA LYS A 220 36.97 32.43 -24.26
C LYS A 220 36.08 33.42 -25.03
N ALA A 221 35.51 33.02 -26.17
CA ALA A 221 34.71 33.90 -27.02
C ALA A 221 33.35 34.28 -26.41
N ASN A 222 32.73 33.39 -25.63
CA ASN A 222 31.50 33.69 -24.87
C ASN A 222 31.78 34.12 -23.42
N ASN A 223 33.00 34.61 -23.15
CA ASN A 223 33.47 35.01 -21.84
C ASN A 223 33.30 33.92 -20.76
N TRP A 224 33.35 32.65 -21.15
CA TRP A 224 33.11 31.50 -20.27
C TRP A 224 31.72 31.54 -19.58
N THR A 225 30.72 32.09 -20.27
CA THR A 225 29.34 32.24 -19.78
C THR A 225 28.30 31.64 -20.71
N ALA A 226 27.20 31.14 -20.13
CA ALA A 226 25.99 30.76 -20.86
C ALA A 226 24.73 30.91 -20.02
N THR A 227 23.56 30.85 -20.66
CA THR A 227 22.21 30.96 -20.06
C THR A 227 21.31 29.87 -20.61
#